data_AF-A0A1M3LM40-F1
#
_entry.id   AF-A0A1M3LM40-F1
#
_cell.length_a   1.000
_cell.length_b   1.000
_cell.length_c   1.000
_cell.angle_alpha   90.00
_cell.angle_beta   90.00
_cell.angle_gamma   90.00
#
_symmetry.space_group_name_H-M   'P 1'
#
loop_
_entity.id
_entity.type
_entity.pdbx_description
1 polymer ?
#
loop_
_entity_poly.entity_id
_entity_poly.type
_entity_poly.pdbx_seq_one_letter_code
_entity_poly.pdbx_strand_id
1 'polypeptide(L)'
;MFASELTTTVQSVLPDSPEFLARVNADATRLQLSPFEADGETAASMPLFIGGEKVAVWRLTMLLDLDSSGEYLKVTKSNFALSALVDRTPLVRFEFDDAMHTAPAAHWQFHGERGAFSFLLGIAKANHKDVKPHSLASLHFPVGGARMRPGVADLLEFLVRECGFDALEDWEQAIREDRARYRTIQARTIARDMQAEVAAVLKAAGWDVSPPADVVETGTKFLRGW
;
A
#
# COMPACT_ATOMS: atom_id res chain seq x y z
N MET A 1 -12.93 4.36 10.72
CA MET A 1 -11.61 4.81 11.20
C MET A 1 -10.51 4.41 10.21
N PHE A 2 -10.12 3.14 10.01
CA PHE A 2 -9.13 2.81 8.96
C PHE A 2 -9.67 2.83 7.50
N ALA A 3 -10.84 2.21 7.27
CA ALA A 3 -11.47 2.17 5.93
C ALA A 3 -11.76 3.57 5.39
N SER A 4 -12.34 4.43 6.22
CA SER A 4 -12.65 5.81 5.88
C SER A 4 -11.41 6.63 5.54
N GLU A 5 -10.31 6.48 6.29
CA GLU A 5 -9.03 7.16 6.00
C GLU A 5 -8.45 6.73 4.66
N LEU A 6 -8.52 5.43 4.34
CA LEU A 6 -8.09 4.90 3.04
C LEU A 6 -8.97 5.44 1.91
N THR A 7 -10.29 5.42 2.08
CA THR A 7 -11.25 6.02 1.16
C THR A 7 -10.91 7.48 0.90
N THR A 8 -10.76 8.30 1.95
CA THR A 8 -10.43 9.72 1.82
C THR A 8 -9.11 9.92 1.07
N THR A 9 -8.08 9.13 1.38
CA THR A 9 -6.78 9.25 0.72
C THR A 9 -6.88 8.95 -0.77
N VAL A 10 -7.51 7.82 -1.13
CA VAL A 10 -7.65 7.41 -2.53
C VAL A 10 -8.54 8.40 -3.31
N GLN A 11 -9.67 8.82 -2.73
CA GLN A 11 -10.58 9.80 -3.32
C GLN A 11 -10.03 11.23 -3.36
N SER A 12 -8.95 11.53 -2.65
CA SER A 12 -8.24 12.81 -2.80
C SER A 12 -7.15 12.78 -3.87
N VAL A 13 -6.83 11.59 -4.41
CA VAL A 13 -5.76 11.42 -5.39
C VAL A 13 -6.31 11.03 -6.75
N LEU A 14 -7.17 10.02 -6.83
CA LEU A 14 -7.65 9.46 -8.09
C LEU A 14 -9.15 9.77 -8.29
N PRO A 15 -9.56 10.23 -9.48
CA PRO A 15 -10.96 10.44 -9.80
C PRO A 15 -11.74 9.11 -9.83
N ASP A 16 -13.08 9.19 -9.67
CA ASP A 16 -14.02 8.06 -9.73
C ASP A 16 -13.64 6.86 -8.84
N SER A 17 -13.01 7.13 -7.70
CA SER A 17 -12.59 6.10 -6.75
C SER A 17 -13.75 5.69 -5.82
N PRO A 18 -14.10 4.39 -5.75
CA PRO A 18 -15.14 3.90 -4.85
C PRO A 18 -14.72 3.94 -3.38
N GLU A 19 -15.69 3.78 -2.49
CA GLU A 19 -15.43 3.65 -1.06
C GLU A 19 -14.81 2.28 -0.73
N PHE A 20 -13.81 2.29 0.16
CA PHE A 20 -13.28 1.09 0.78
C PHE A 20 -14.16 0.68 1.96
N LEU A 21 -14.57 -0.58 1.96
CA LEU A 21 -15.41 -1.15 3.01
C LEU A 21 -14.64 -2.26 3.73
N ALA A 22 -14.91 -2.42 5.03
CA ALA A 22 -14.44 -3.57 5.78
C ALA A 22 -15.52 -4.67 5.78
N ARG A 23 -15.08 -5.92 5.55
CA ARG A 23 -15.92 -7.12 5.61
C ARG A 23 -15.23 -8.18 6.45
N VAL A 24 -16.01 -8.92 7.21
CA VAL A 24 -15.53 -10.12 7.91
C VAL A 24 -15.54 -11.26 6.90
N ASN A 25 -14.41 -11.96 6.75
CA ASN A 25 -14.35 -13.14 5.89
C ASN A 25 -15.24 -14.27 6.43
N ALA A 26 -15.62 -15.21 5.56
CA ALA A 26 -16.51 -16.32 5.90
C ALA A 26 -16.00 -17.21 7.06
N ASP A 27 -14.69 -17.19 7.34
CA ASP A 27 -14.05 -17.87 8.47
C ASP A 27 -14.11 -17.08 9.80
N ALA A 28 -14.74 -15.90 9.80
CA ALA A 28 -15.02 -15.02 10.95
C ALA A 28 -13.80 -14.54 11.77
N THR A 29 -12.58 -14.74 11.28
CA THR A 29 -11.36 -14.38 12.04
C THR A 29 -10.60 -13.21 11.44
N ARG A 30 -10.82 -12.90 10.15
CA ARG A 30 -10.07 -11.86 9.43
C ARG A 30 -10.99 -10.84 8.79
N LEU A 31 -10.54 -9.60 8.78
CA LEU A 31 -11.20 -8.50 8.10
C LEU A 31 -10.56 -8.29 6.72
N GLN A 32 -11.37 -8.27 5.67
CA GLN A 32 -10.96 -7.82 4.35
C GLN A 32 -11.35 -6.35 4.15
N LEU A 33 -10.40 -5.55 3.69
CA LEU A 33 -10.61 -4.17 3.28
C LEU A 33 -10.37 -4.04 1.77
N SER A 34 -11.40 -3.59 1.06
CA SER A 34 -11.39 -3.37 -0.39
C SER A 34 -12.65 -2.56 -0.76
N PRO A 35 -12.69 -1.92 -1.94
CA PRO A 35 -13.97 -1.70 -2.61
C PRO A 35 -14.51 -3.06 -3.07
N PHE A 36 -15.83 -3.21 -3.10
CA PHE A 36 -16.49 -4.45 -3.50
C PHE A 36 -17.41 -4.22 -4.71
N GLU A 37 -17.55 -5.26 -5.53
CA GLU A 37 -18.53 -5.30 -6.62
C GLU A 37 -19.95 -5.35 -6.07
N ALA A 38 -20.96 -5.29 -6.94
CA ALA A 38 -22.37 -5.29 -6.55
C ALA A 38 -22.81 -6.56 -5.78
N ASP A 39 -22.06 -7.67 -5.92
CA ASP A 39 -22.27 -8.89 -5.14
C ASP A 39 -21.87 -8.74 -3.66
N GLY A 40 -21.10 -7.69 -3.32
CA GLY A 40 -20.62 -7.42 -1.97
C GLY A 40 -19.52 -8.36 -1.48
N GLU A 41 -19.06 -9.28 -2.31
CA GLU A 41 -18.07 -10.33 -1.97
C GLU A 41 -16.78 -10.17 -2.79
N THR A 42 -16.90 -9.82 -4.06
CA THR A 42 -15.77 -9.71 -4.98
C THR A 42 -15.10 -8.36 -4.82
N ALA A 43 -13.77 -8.35 -4.65
CA ALA A 43 -12.98 -7.12 -4.62
C ALA A 43 -13.06 -6.40 -5.98
N ALA A 44 -13.55 -5.16 -5.98
CA ALA A 44 -13.74 -4.39 -7.20
C ALA A 44 -12.44 -3.82 -7.76
N SER A 45 -12.44 -3.59 -9.07
CA SER A 45 -11.34 -2.90 -9.75
C SER A 45 -11.69 -1.43 -9.94
N MET A 46 -10.76 -0.55 -9.60
CA MET A 46 -10.93 0.91 -9.64
C MET A 46 -10.40 1.44 -10.97
N PRO A 47 -11.10 2.40 -11.61
CA PRO A 47 -10.69 2.93 -12.91
C PRO A 47 -9.45 3.81 -12.81
N LEU A 48 -8.68 3.86 -13.89
CA LEU A 48 -7.57 4.80 -14.07
C LEU A 48 -7.69 5.47 -15.43
N PHE A 49 -7.45 6.77 -15.43
CA PHE A 49 -7.67 7.63 -16.58
C PHE A 49 -6.39 8.31 -17.04
N ILE A 50 -6.31 8.59 -18.34
CA ILE A 50 -5.30 9.47 -18.93
C ILE A 50 -6.02 10.40 -19.90
N GLY A 51 -5.94 11.71 -19.68
CA GLY A 51 -6.69 12.68 -20.48
C GLY A 51 -8.20 12.51 -20.38
N GLY A 52 -8.71 11.99 -19.26
CA GLY A 52 -10.13 11.69 -19.05
C GLY A 52 -10.63 10.39 -19.70
N GLU A 53 -9.80 9.67 -20.45
CA GLU A 53 -10.16 8.36 -21.01
C GLU A 53 -9.74 7.24 -20.05
N LYS A 54 -10.64 6.29 -19.79
CA LYS A 54 -10.32 5.11 -18.97
C LYS A 54 -9.43 4.16 -19.77
N VAL A 55 -8.19 3.95 -19.33
CA VAL A 55 -7.20 3.14 -20.05
C VAL A 55 -6.66 1.96 -19.25
N ALA A 56 -6.85 1.98 -17.94
CA ALA A 56 -6.40 0.93 -17.04
C ALA A 56 -7.35 0.78 -15.84
N VAL A 57 -7.11 -0.26 -15.06
CA VAL A 57 -7.73 -0.46 -13.75
C VAL A 57 -6.67 -0.87 -12.74
N TRP A 58 -6.93 -0.61 -11.47
CA TRP A 58 -6.13 -1.14 -10.38
C TRP A 58 -7.00 -1.76 -9.30
N ARG A 59 -6.40 -2.62 -8.48
CA ARG A 59 -7.05 -3.26 -7.34
C ARG A 59 -6.16 -3.11 -6.12
N LEU A 60 -6.79 -2.90 -4.96
CA LEU A 60 -6.14 -2.97 -3.66
C LEU A 60 -7.03 -3.79 -2.73
N THR A 61 -6.47 -4.86 -2.18
CA THR A 61 -7.13 -5.67 -1.15
C THR A 61 -6.18 -5.81 0.03
N MET A 62 -6.69 -5.65 1.24
CA MET A 62 -5.92 -5.82 2.48
C MET A 62 -6.65 -6.80 3.40
N LEU A 63 -5.91 -7.74 3.97
CA LEU A 63 -6.40 -8.57 5.06
C LEU A 63 -5.82 -8.04 6.37
N LEU A 64 -6.70 -7.88 7.34
CA LEU A 64 -6.40 -7.41 8.67
C LEU A 64 -6.76 -8.48 9.69
N ASP A 65 -5.94 -8.55 10.72
CA ASP A 65 -6.12 -9.38 11.91
C ASP A 65 -5.73 -8.54 13.13
N LEU A 66 -6.04 -9.01 14.34
CA LEU A 66 -5.51 -8.38 15.54
C LEU A 66 -3.99 -8.62 15.63
N ASP A 67 -3.27 -7.66 16.18
CA ASP A 67 -1.86 -7.83 16.53
C ASP A 67 -1.69 -8.75 17.75
N SER A 68 -0.45 -9.02 18.13
CA SER A 68 -0.16 -9.97 19.22
C SER A 68 -0.68 -9.54 20.59
N SER A 69 -1.00 -8.25 20.79
CA SER A 69 -1.66 -7.79 22.02
C SER A 69 -3.19 -7.92 21.97
N GLY A 70 -3.77 -8.18 20.81
CA GLY A 70 -5.22 -8.24 20.63
C GLY A 70 -5.90 -6.86 20.61
N GLU A 71 -5.13 -5.78 20.58
CA GLU A 71 -5.64 -4.41 20.79
C GLU A 71 -5.70 -3.61 19.48
N TYR A 72 -4.79 -3.89 18.54
CA TYR A 72 -4.68 -3.12 17.30
C TYR A 72 -4.93 -4.01 16.08
N LEU A 73 -5.63 -3.47 15.07
CA LEU A 73 -5.69 -4.12 13.77
C LEU A 73 -4.36 -3.95 13.03
N LYS A 74 -3.84 -5.07 12.54
CA LYS A 74 -2.64 -5.19 11.74
C LYS A 74 -2.99 -5.72 10.35
N VAL A 75 -2.43 -5.08 9.33
CA VAL A 75 -2.43 -5.65 7.97
C VAL A 75 -1.51 -6.86 7.96
N THR A 76 -2.06 -8.06 7.72
CA THR A 76 -1.31 -9.31 7.57
C THR A 76 -1.02 -9.62 6.11
N LYS A 77 -1.89 -9.18 5.21
CA LYS A 77 -1.70 -9.30 3.75
C LYS A 77 -2.18 -8.05 3.03
N SER A 78 -1.50 -7.65 1.97
CA SER A 78 -2.04 -6.68 1.00
C SER A 78 -1.64 -7.04 -0.42
N ASN A 79 -2.57 -6.88 -1.36
CA ASN A 79 -2.34 -7.09 -2.78
C ASN A 79 -2.73 -5.82 -3.53
N PHE A 80 -1.76 -5.22 -4.21
CA PHE A 80 -1.96 -4.19 -5.20
C PHE A 80 -1.72 -4.78 -6.59
N ALA A 81 -2.60 -4.50 -7.54
CA ALA A 81 -2.44 -4.90 -8.93
C ALA A 81 -2.80 -3.76 -9.86
N LEU A 82 -1.97 -3.52 -10.88
CA LEU A 82 -2.26 -2.61 -12.00
C LEU A 82 -2.46 -3.43 -13.26
N SER A 83 -3.58 -3.25 -13.96
CA SER A 83 -3.91 -3.95 -15.21
C SER A 83 -4.30 -2.95 -16.30
N ALA A 84 -3.80 -3.15 -17.52
CA ALA A 84 -4.31 -2.43 -18.68
C ALA A 84 -5.72 -2.94 -19.04
N LEU A 85 -6.53 -2.17 -19.77
CA LEU A 85 -7.83 -2.69 -20.25
C LEU A 85 -7.70 -3.73 -21.36
N VAL A 86 -6.61 -3.66 -22.13
CA VAL A 86 -6.37 -4.52 -23.29
C VAL A 86 -6.04 -5.96 -22.92
N ASP A 87 -5.54 -6.19 -21.70
CA ASP A 87 -5.18 -7.51 -21.19
C ASP A 87 -5.73 -7.71 -19.77
N ARG A 88 -6.21 -8.92 -19.49
CA ARG A 88 -6.68 -9.31 -18.15
C ARG A 88 -5.54 -9.64 -17.20
N THR A 89 -4.33 -9.87 -17.71
CA THR A 89 -3.14 -10.08 -16.88
C THR A 89 -2.69 -8.77 -16.25
N PRO A 90 -2.43 -8.72 -14.92
CA PRO A 90 -1.83 -7.54 -14.30
C PRO A 90 -0.50 -7.20 -14.95
N LEU A 91 -0.21 -5.93 -15.21
CA LEU A 91 1.11 -5.48 -15.64
C LEU A 91 2.15 -5.72 -14.53
N VAL A 92 1.79 -5.28 -13.33
CA VAL A 92 2.61 -5.40 -12.12
C VAL A 92 1.73 -5.60 -10.90
N ARG A 93 2.29 -6.26 -9.89
CA ARG A 93 1.68 -6.40 -8.57
C ARG A 93 2.67 -6.04 -7.49
N PHE A 94 2.19 -5.38 -6.44
CA PHE A 94 2.91 -5.27 -5.19
C PHE A 94 2.18 -6.09 -4.15
N GLU A 95 2.87 -7.05 -3.54
CA GLU A 95 2.29 -7.97 -2.59
C GLU A 95 3.04 -7.87 -1.27
N PHE A 96 2.27 -7.87 -0.17
CA PHE A 96 2.78 -8.06 1.17
C PHE A 96 2.04 -9.22 1.84
N ASP A 97 2.77 -10.11 2.50
CA ASP A 97 2.24 -11.24 3.27
C ASP A 97 3.17 -11.52 4.45
N ASP A 98 2.70 -11.27 5.67
CA ASP A 98 3.49 -11.39 6.91
C ASP A 98 3.77 -12.84 7.35
N ALA A 99 3.19 -13.81 6.63
CA ALA A 99 3.44 -15.24 6.78
C ALA A 99 4.26 -15.84 5.61
N MET A 100 4.71 -15.00 4.67
CA MET A 100 5.55 -15.44 3.55
C MET A 100 6.88 -15.99 4.06
N HIS A 101 7.28 -17.15 3.53
CA HIS A 101 8.53 -17.83 3.88
C HIS A 101 9.27 -18.38 2.66
N THR A 102 8.69 -18.26 1.46
CA THR A 102 9.26 -18.73 0.18
C THR A 102 9.76 -17.59 -0.71
N ALA A 103 9.45 -16.35 -0.35
CA ALA A 103 9.81 -15.11 -1.04
C ALA A 103 9.89 -13.96 -0.02
N PRO A 104 10.41 -12.78 -0.39
CA PRO A 104 10.37 -11.63 0.51
C PRO A 104 8.94 -11.28 0.93
N ALA A 105 8.72 -10.97 2.20
CA ALA A 105 7.38 -10.64 2.73
C ALA A 105 6.73 -9.45 2.02
N ALA A 106 7.50 -8.54 1.43
CA ALA A 106 7.01 -7.45 0.58
C ALA A 106 7.79 -7.46 -0.75
N HIS A 107 7.10 -7.56 -1.88
CA HIS A 107 7.77 -7.66 -3.18
C HIS A 107 6.91 -7.18 -4.35
N TRP A 108 7.59 -6.80 -5.42
CA TRP A 108 6.99 -6.57 -6.73
C TRP A 108 7.01 -7.85 -7.56
N GLN A 109 5.93 -8.13 -8.26
CA GLN A 109 5.84 -9.13 -9.30
C GLN A 109 5.56 -8.45 -10.63
N PHE A 110 6.36 -8.80 -11.63
CA PHE A 110 6.26 -8.25 -12.98
C PHE A 110 5.74 -9.34 -13.91
N HIS A 111 4.63 -9.06 -14.58
CA HIS A 111 4.19 -9.89 -15.68
C HIS A 111 4.86 -9.30 -16.93
N GLY A 112 6.06 -9.81 -17.20
CA GLY A 112 7.12 -9.19 -18.02
C GLY A 112 6.85 -8.94 -19.50
N GLU A 113 5.61 -8.67 -19.90
CA GLU A 113 5.27 -8.33 -21.27
C GLU A 113 5.46 -6.82 -21.51
N ARG A 114 6.61 -6.46 -22.09
CA ARG A 114 6.95 -5.06 -22.43
C ARG A 114 5.87 -4.36 -23.25
N GLY A 115 5.10 -5.09 -24.07
CA GLY A 115 4.10 -4.53 -24.98
C GLY A 115 3.01 -3.75 -24.25
N ALA A 116 2.38 -4.36 -23.24
CA ALA A 116 1.26 -3.75 -22.54
C ALA A 116 1.68 -2.52 -21.71
N PHE A 117 2.85 -2.57 -21.05
CA PHE A 117 3.38 -1.41 -20.32
C PHE A 117 3.80 -0.27 -21.27
N SER A 118 4.48 -0.60 -22.38
CA SER A 118 4.89 0.41 -23.37
C SER A 118 3.69 1.06 -24.05
N PHE A 119 2.62 0.29 -24.30
CA PHE A 119 1.36 0.81 -24.82
C PHE A 119 0.71 1.80 -23.85
N LEU A 120 0.56 1.42 -22.57
CA LEU A 120 0.02 2.30 -21.53
C LEU A 120 0.81 3.61 -21.42
N LEU A 121 2.14 3.53 -21.32
CA LEU A 121 2.99 4.72 -21.26
C LEU A 121 2.97 5.53 -22.57
N GLY A 122 2.74 4.88 -23.71
CA GLY A 122 2.52 5.54 -24.99
C GLY A 122 1.30 6.45 -24.97
N ILE A 123 0.19 5.99 -24.39
CA ILE A 123 -1.03 6.80 -24.18
C ILE A 123 -0.73 8.00 -23.26
N ALA A 124 -0.02 7.77 -22.15
CA ALA A 124 0.43 8.85 -21.26
C ALA A 124 1.26 9.90 -22.01
N LYS A 125 2.23 9.46 -22.81
CA LYS A 125 3.09 10.38 -23.59
C LYS A 125 2.31 11.16 -24.64
N ALA A 126 1.36 10.51 -25.32
CA ALA A 126 0.47 11.17 -26.27
C ALA A 126 -0.40 12.25 -25.62
N ASN A 127 -0.72 12.08 -24.33
CA ASN A 127 -1.41 13.07 -23.48
C ASN A 127 -0.45 14.02 -22.74
N HIS A 128 0.72 14.27 -23.33
CA HIS A 128 1.71 15.24 -22.83
C HIS A 128 2.27 14.97 -21.42
N LYS A 129 2.13 13.74 -20.89
CA LYS A 129 2.76 13.36 -19.62
C LYS A 129 4.26 13.14 -19.84
N ASP A 130 5.06 13.49 -18.83
CA ASP A 130 6.52 13.31 -18.88
C ASP A 130 6.93 11.88 -18.50
N VAL A 131 6.63 10.94 -19.39
CA VAL A 131 7.01 9.53 -19.25
C VAL A 131 7.86 9.07 -20.44
N LYS A 132 8.52 7.90 -20.31
CA LYS A 132 9.34 7.30 -21.37
C LYS A 132 8.72 5.96 -21.84
N PRO A 133 7.89 5.96 -22.90
CA PRO A 133 7.12 4.78 -23.32
C PRO A 133 7.93 3.53 -23.61
N HIS A 134 9.14 3.68 -24.13
CA HIS A 134 9.97 2.56 -24.58
C HIS A 134 10.91 2.01 -23.50
N SER A 135 10.85 2.51 -22.27
CA SER A 135 11.78 2.14 -21.21
C SER A 135 11.07 1.80 -19.91
N LEU A 136 10.73 0.52 -19.72
CA LEU A 136 10.28 0.02 -18.41
C LEU A 136 11.33 0.32 -17.31
N ALA A 137 12.61 0.34 -17.68
CA ALA A 137 13.72 0.64 -16.79
C ALA A 137 13.73 2.10 -16.29
N SER A 138 12.92 3.00 -16.87
CA SER A 138 12.79 4.37 -16.34
C SER A 138 11.76 4.51 -15.24
N LEU A 139 11.01 3.45 -14.92
CA LEU A 139 9.99 3.48 -13.88
C LEU A 139 10.62 3.20 -12.52
N HIS A 140 10.28 4.04 -11.56
CA HIS A 140 10.74 3.91 -10.18
C HIS A 140 9.66 3.20 -9.35
N PHE A 141 9.76 1.88 -9.28
CA PHE A 141 8.87 1.09 -8.44
C PHE A 141 9.16 1.35 -6.97
N PRO A 142 8.17 1.78 -6.16
CA PRO A 142 8.41 2.08 -4.76
C PRO A 142 8.71 0.78 -4.00
N VAL A 143 9.84 0.75 -3.32
CA VAL A 143 10.22 -0.31 -2.36
C VAL A 143 9.98 0.12 -0.92
N GLY A 144 9.34 1.28 -0.76
CA GLY A 144 9.09 1.93 0.50
C GLY A 144 10.13 3.02 0.78
N GLY A 145 10.11 3.54 1.99
CA GLY A 145 11.13 4.49 2.45
C GLY A 145 12.37 3.76 2.99
N ALA A 146 13.32 4.53 3.52
CA ALA A 146 14.55 4.01 4.11
C ALA A 146 14.36 2.99 5.27
N ARG A 147 13.14 2.80 5.77
CA ARG A 147 12.85 1.97 6.96
C ARG A 147 11.57 1.14 6.88
N MET A 148 10.65 1.47 5.97
CA MET A 148 9.31 0.92 5.95
C MET A 148 8.95 0.53 4.53
N ARG A 149 8.24 -0.59 4.36
CA ARG A 149 7.66 -1.00 3.07
C ARG A 149 6.72 0.08 2.50
N PRO A 150 6.37 0.02 1.19
CA PRO A 150 5.40 0.93 0.59
C PRO A 150 4.09 0.97 1.38
N GLY A 151 3.60 2.19 1.63
CA GLY A 151 2.21 2.46 1.98
C GLY A 151 1.35 2.67 0.74
N VAL A 152 0.04 2.88 0.94
CA VAL A 152 -0.87 3.17 -0.18
C VAL A 152 -0.50 4.48 -0.89
N ALA A 153 -0.11 5.52 -0.15
CA ALA A 153 0.40 6.75 -0.73
C ALA A 153 1.58 6.53 -1.70
N ASP A 154 2.49 5.61 -1.41
CA ASP A 154 3.63 5.34 -2.31
C ASP A 154 3.16 4.68 -3.62
N LEU A 155 2.15 3.80 -3.56
CA LEU A 155 1.55 3.16 -4.74
C LEU A 155 0.73 4.14 -5.58
N LEU A 156 -0.02 5.04 -4.93
CA LEU A 156 -0.78 6.10 -5.60
C LEU A 156 0.16 7.10 -6.29
N GLU A 157 1.22 7.53 -5.63
CA GLU A 157 2.22 8.42 -6.23
C GLU A 157 2.91 7.76 -7.43
N PHE A 158 3.19 6.45 -7.36
CA PHE A 158 3.68 5.67 -8.50
C PHE A 158 2.71 5.71 -9.68
N LEU A 159 1.41 5.47 -9.46
CA LEU A 159 0.40 5.55 -10.52
C LEU A 159 0.39 6.92 -11.20
N VAL A 160 0.45 8.00 -10.43
CA VAL A 160 0.37 9.36 -10.99
C VAL A 160 1.68 9.77 -11.68
N ARG A 161 2.83 9.66 -10.99
CA ARG A 161 4.11 10.19 -11.47
C ARG A 161 4.78 9.30 -12.50
N GLU A 162 4.79 7.99 -12.27
CA GLU A 162 5.56 7.05 -13.09
C GLU A 162 4.73 6.54 -14.27
N CYS A 163 3.42 6.33 -14.07
CA CYS A 163 2.52 5.84 -15.12
C CYS A 163 1.76 6.95 -15.86
N GLY A 164 1.72 8.17 -15.33
CA GLY A 164 1.10 9.33 -15.97
C GLY A 164 -0.43 9.35 -15.89
N PHE A 165 -1.02 8.62 -14.94
CA PHE A 165 -2.47 8.65 -14.71
C PHE A 165 -2.94 10.02 -14.24
N ASP A 166 -4.20 10.33 -14.53
CA ASP A 166 -4.86 11.54 -14.06
C ASP A 166 -5.06 11.49 -12.56
N ALA A 167 -4.92 12.66 -11.94
CA ALA A 167 -5.06 12.86 -10.51
C ALA A 167 -5.88 14.12 -10.25
N LEU A 168 -6.48 14.19 -9.06
CA LEU A 168 -7.22 15.36 -8.61
C LEU A 168 -6.26 16.51 -8.26
N GLU A 169 -6.82 17.71 -8.14
CA GLU A 169 -6.08 18.87 -7.64
C GLU A 169 -5.55 18.60 -6.23
N ASP A 170 -4.37 19.13 -5.90
CA ASP A 170 -3.70 18.96 -4.60
C ASP A 170 -3.44 17.52 -4.14
N TRP A 171 -3.48 16.54 -5.05
CA TRP A 171 -3.21 15.12 -4.72
C TRP A 171 -1.88 14.92 -3.98
N GLU A 172 -0.86 15.75 -4.27
CA GLU A 172 0.44 15.69 -3.58
C GLU A 172 0.32 15.92 -2.08
N GLN A 173 -0.57 16.82 -1.66
CA GLN A 173 -0.79 17.10 -0.25
C GLN A 173 -1.43 15.89 0.44
N ALA A 174 -2.42 15.26 -0.19
CA ALA A 174 -3.04 14.04 0.31
C ALA A 174 -2.01 12.89 0.49
N ILE A 175 -1.10 12.74 -0.48
CA ILE A 175 0.02 11.77 -0.40
C ILE A 175 0.95 12.08 0.78
N ARG A 176 1.32 13.34 0.98
CA ARG A 176 2.22 13.74 2.08
C ARG A 176 1.58 13.47 3.45
N GLU A 177 0.30 13.79 3.60
CA GLU A 177 -0.45 13.58 4.84
C GLU A 177 -0.66 12.11 5.17
N ASP A 178 -1.09 11.28 4.20
CA ASP A 178 -1.23 9.84 4.41
C ASP A 178 0.10 9.19 4.76
N ARG A 179 1.17 9.55 4.04
CA ARG A 179 2.52 9.05 4.31
C ARG A 179 3.00 9.42 5.72
N ALA A 180 2.74 10.63 6.19
CA ALA A 180 3.09 11.05 7.55
C ALA A 180 2.31 10.25 8.61
N ARG A 181 1.01 10.04 8.39
CA ARG A 181 0.15 9.21 9.24
C ARG A 181 0.64 7.76 9.28
N TYR A 182 0.85 7.15 8.11
CA TYR A 182 1.35 5.78 7.97
C TYR A 182 2.66 5.58 8.73
N ARG A 183 3.65 6.45 8.52
CA ARG A 183 4.96 6.36 9.19
C ARG A 183 4.85 6.51 10.70
N THR A 184 3.97 7.40 11.17
CA THR A 184 3.70 7.57 12.61
C THR A 184 3.09 6.31 13.21
N ILE A 185 2.12 5.68 12.52
CA ILE A 185 1.52 4.42 12.96
C ILE A 185 2.59 3.31 13.00
N GLN A 186 3.42 3.18 11.96
CA GLN A 186 4.47 2.16 11.95
C GLN A 186 5.52 2.39 13.05
N ALA A 187 5.89 3.64 13.33
CA ALA A 187 6.81 3.95 14.43
C ALA A 187 6.21 3.54 15.79
N ARG A 188 4.91 3.77 16.01
CA ARG A 188 4.21 3.31 17.22
C ARG A 188 4.18 1.78 17.32
N THR A 189 3.92 1.10 16.21
CA THR A 189 3.96 -0.38 16.17
C THR A 189 5.34 -0.92 16.54
N ILE A 190 6.41 -0.40 15.93
CA ILE A 190 7.78 -0.79 16.29
C ILE A 190 8.07 -0.52 17.76
N ALA A 191 7.63 0.62 18.31
CA ALA A 191 7.85 0.95 19.71
C ALA A 191 7.14 -0.02 20.68
N ARG A 192 5.98 -0.56 20.29
CA ARG A 192 5.30 -1.61 21.07
C ARG A 192 5.99 -2.97 20.94
N ASP A 193 6.47 -3.29 19.75
CA ASP A 193 7.09 -4.58 19.47
C ASP A 193 8.54 -4.66 19.99
N MET A 194 9.23 -3.52 20.16
CA MET A 194 10.65 -3.43 20.52
C MET A 194 10.86 -2.45 21.70
N GLN A 195 10.09 -2.65 22.78
CA GLN A 195 10.05 -1.71 23.90
C GLN A 195 11.41 -1.50 24.58
N ALA A 196 12.18 -2.57 24.75
CA ALA A 196 13.49 -2.52 25.41
C ALA A 196 14.49 -1.68 24.61
N GLU A 197 14.56 -1.90 23.29
CA GLU A 197 15.43 -1.19 22.36
C GLU A 197 15.02 0.27 22.25
N VAL A 198 13.72 0.56 22.16
CA VAL A 198 13.22 1.94 22.11
C VAL A 198 13.49 2.67 23.43
N ALA A 199 13.28 2.03 24.58
CA ALA A 199 13.59 2.62 25.88
C ALA A 199 15.10 2.93 26.01
N ALA A 200 15.98 2.06 25.52
CA ALA A 200 17.42 2.30 25.51
C ALA A 200 17.81 3.51 24.63
N VAL A 201 17.24 3.62 23.43
CA VAL A 201 17.47 4.77 22.53
C VAL A 201 16.97 6.07 23.15
N LEU A 202 15.79 6.08 23.77
CA LEU A 202 15.22 7.26 24.43
C LEU A 202 16.08 7.70 25.63
N LYS A 203 16.51 6.77 26.48
CA LYS A 203 17.45 7.06 27.59
C LYS A 203 18.75 7.68 27.09
N ALA A 204 19.33 7.13 26.02
CA ALA A 204 20.54 7.68 25.40
C ALA A 204 20.33 9.09 24.84
N ALA A 205 19.12 9.41 24.38
CA ALA A 205 18.72 10.74 23.93
C ALA A 205 18.38 11.71 25.08
N GLY A 206 18.50 11.28 26.35
CA GLY A 206 18.25 12.11 27.54
C GLY A 206 16.80 12.12 28.02
N TRP A 207 15.96 11.21 27.53
CA TRP A 207 14.60 11.05 28.06
C TRP A 207 14.62 10.26 29.36
N ASP A 208 13.78 10.66 30.32
CA ASP A 208 13.49 9.85 31.50
C ASP A 208 12.44 8.79 31.16
N VAL A 209 12.87 7.53 31.10
CA VAL A 209 12.04 6.38 30.75
C VAL A 209 12.32 5.25 31.74
N SER A 210 11.29 4.78 32.42
CA SER A 210 11.39 3.64 33.34
C SER A 210 10.62 2.44 32.79
N PRO A 211 11.16 1.21 32.89
CA PRO A 211 10.42 0.02 32.47
C PRO A 211 9.18 -0.18 33.36
N PRO A 212 8.10 -0.78 32.83
CA PRO A 212 7.01 -1.26 33.66
C PRO A 212 7.47 -2.37 34.61
N ALA A 213 6.67 -2.66 35.64
CA ALA A 213 6.97 -3.71 36.63
C ALA A 213 7.12 -5.09 35.96
N ASP A 214 6.33 -5.35 34.92
CA ASP A 214 6.40 -6.55 34.09
C ASP A 214 6.85 -6.18 32.68
N VAL A 215 8.07 -6.56 32.31
CA VAL A 215 8.56 -6.42 30.93
C VAL A 215 8.16 -7.65 30.15
N VAL A 216 7.20 -7.50 29.23
CA VAL A 216 6.90 -8.54 28.25
C VAL A 216 7.99 -8.49 27.19
N GLU A 217 8.71 -9.60 27.01
CA GLU A 217 9.68 -9.74 25.93
C GLU A 217 8.93 -9.81 24.58
N THR A 218 8.70 -8.65 23.95
CA THR A 218 8.05 -8.53 22.65
C THR A 218 9.07 -8.56 21.51
N GLY A 219 8.62 -8.92 20.30
CA GLY A 219 9.42 -8.70 19.08
C GLY A 219 10.28 -9.85 18.56
N THR A 220 10.30 -11.04 19.16
CA THR A 220 11.01 -12.20 18.59
C THR A 220 10.56 -12.54 17.16
N LYS A 221 9.26 -12.38 16.84
CA LYS A 221 8.75 -12.51 15.47
C LYS A 221 9.27 -11.38 14.55
N PHE A 222 9.30 -10.15 15.06
CA PHE A 222 9.78 -8.98 14.31
C PHE A 222 11.26 -9.12 13.91
N LEU A 223 12.10 -9.65 14.81
CA LEU A 223 13.54 -9.82 14.58
C LEU A 223 13.91 -11.00 13.66
N ARG A 224 13.01 -11.97 13.47
CA ARG A 224 13.30 -13.22 12.76
C ARG A 224 12.49 -13.42 11.48
N GLY A 225 11.57 -12.51 11.17
CA GLY A 225 10.83 -12.51 9.91
C GLY A 225 11.75 -12.14 8.73
N TRP A 226 11.61 -12.85 7.61
CA TRP A 226 12.33 -12.62 6.37
C TRP A 226 11.48 -11.83 5.37
#